data_AF-R9LSD5-F1
#
_entry.id   AF-R9LSD5-F1
#
_cell.length_a   1.000
_cell.length_b   1.000
_cell.length_c   1.000
_cell.angle_alpha   90.00
_cell.angle_beta   90.00
_cell.angle_gamma   90.00
#
_symmetry.space_group_name_H-M   'P 1'
#
loop_
_entity.id
_entity.type
_entity.pdbx_description
1 polymer ?
#
loop_
_entity_poly.entity_id
_entity_poly.type
_entity_poly.pdbx_seq_one_letter_code
_entity_poly.pdbx_strand_id
1 'polypeptide(L)'
;MQKITKEQFVERTKHSDPFPVGNPALQEYYEFFKRYDFIHEVRVLATLMKLNEVEFEGQPVVIFDTPRLKQAYIEMGEQIPEEFAQFLFHGLDDSQDFA
;
A
#
# COMPACT_ATOMS: atom_id res chain seq x y z
N MET A 1 14.79 -7.28 -4.38
CA MET A 1 13.71 -7.46 -3.39
C MET A 1 14.29 -8.12 -2.15
N GLN A 2 14.03 -7.59 -0.96
CA GLN A 2 14.56 -8.13 0.29
C GLN A 2 13.73 -9.35 0.73
N LYS A 3 14.38 -10.49 1.01
CA LYS A 3 13.69 -11.65 1.60
C LYS A 3 13.54 -11.46 3.11
N ILE A 4 12.35 -11.74 3.64
CA ILE A 4 12.07 -11.61 5.08
C ILE A 4 11.59 -12.92 5.68
N THR A 5 11.91 -13.15 6.96
CA THR A 5 11.44 -14.33 7.71
C THR A 5 10.00 -14.15 8.18
N LYS A 6 9.38 -15.24 8.68
CA LYS A 6 8.05 -15.19 9.28
C LYS A 6 8.00 -14.28 10.51
N GLU A 7 9.03 -14.28 11.36
CA GLU A 7 9.07 -13.37 12.51
C GLU A 7 9.13 -11.91 12.06
N GLN A 8 9.93 -11.60 11.04
CA GLN A 8 10.03 -10.25 10.47
C GLN A 8 8.74 -9.83 9.78
N PHE A 9 8.06 -10.75 9.10
CA PHE A 9 6.74 -10.51 8.52
C PHE A 9 5.73 -10.17 9.61
N VAL A 10 5.61 -11.01 10.64
CA VAL A 10 4.71 -10.79 11.78
C VAL A 10 5.02 -9.48 12.51
N GLU A 11 6.31 -9.17 12.74
CA GLU A 11 6.72 -7.92 13.37
C GLU A 11 6.33 -6.70 12.54
N ARG A 12 6.48 -6.78 11.21
CA ARG A 12 6.10 -5.71 10.29
C ARG A 12 4.60 -5.60 10.08
N THR A 13 3.83 -6.69 10.28
CA THR A 13 2.36 -6.69 10.20
C THR A 13 1.67 -6.50 11.56
N LYS A 14 2.41 -6.35 12.67
CA LYS A 14 1.82 -6.13 14.02
C LYS A 14 0.98 -4.85 14.12
N HIS A 15 1.30 -3.85 13.30
CA HIS A 15 0.64 -2.55 13.26
C HIS A 15 0.15 -2.20 11.84
N SER A 16 0.10 -3.19 10.95
CA SER A 16 0.02 -2.95 9.51
C SER A 16 -0.69 -4.12 8.86
N ASP A 17 -1.81 -3.86 8.18
CA ASP A 17 -2.47 -4.87 7.38
C ASP A 17 -1.63 -5.13 6.13
N PRO A 18 -1.21 -6.38 5.87
CA PRO A 18 -0.49 -6.69 4.64
C PRO A 18 -1.42 -6.41 3.44
N PHE A 19 -1.02 -5.47 2.59
CA PHE A 19 -1.64 -5.22 1.29
C PHE A 19 -1.37 -6.40 0.35
N PRO A 20 -2.20 -6.59 -0.71
CA PRO A 20 -2.54 -7.92 -1.16
C PRO A 20 -1.36 -8.74 -1.67
N VAL A 21 -1.51 -10.03 -1.38
CA VAL A 21 -0.47 -11.04 -1.34
C VAL A 21 -0.31 -11.65 -2.72
N GLY A 22 0.87 -11.48 -3.31
CA GLY A 22 1.28 -12.18 -4.53
C GLY A 22 1.30 -11.35 -5.80
N ASN A 23 2.02 -11.89 -6.79
CA ASN A 23 2.34 -11.25 -8.06
C ASN A 23 1.13 -10.70 -8.84
N PRO A 24 -0.03 -11.40 -8.92
CA PRO A 24 -1.20 -10.90 -9.65
C PRO A 24 -1.82 -9.64 -9.04
N ALA A 25 -1.98 -9.63 -7.70
CA ALA A 25 -2.54 -8.47 -7.01
C ALA A 25 -1.59 -7.27 -7.08
N LEU A 26 -0.28 -7.49 -6.89
CA LEU A 26 0.72 -6.44 -7.05
C LEU A 26 0.72 -5.82 -8.45
N GLN A 27 0.59 -6.65 -9.49
CA GLN A 27 0.48 -6.15 -10.87
C GLN A 27 -0.77 -5.31 -11.08
N GLU A 28 -1.93 -5.75 -10.57
CA GLU A 28 -3.18 -4.98 -10.66
C GLU A 28 -3.04 -3.60 -10.00
N TYR A 29 -2.37 -3.53 -8.84
CA TYR A 29 -2.04 -2.26 -8.19
C TYR A 29 -1.17 -1.37 -9.08
N TYR A 30 -0.03 -1.86 -9.56
CA TYR A 30 0.84 -1.04 -10.39
C TYR A 30 0.15 -0.59 -11.70
N GLU A 31 -0.70 -1.42 -12.30
CA GLU A 31 -1.50 -1.04 -13.47
C GLU A 31 -2.56 0.02 -13.15
N PHE A 32 -3.19 -0.03 -11.97
CA PHE A 32 -4.09 1.03 -11.52
C PHE A 32 -3.33 2.35 -11.33
N PHE A 33 -2.15 2.32 -10.69
CA PHE A 33 -1.32 3.50 -10.47
C PHE A 33 -0.87 4.18 -11.76
N LYS A 34 -0.58 3.41 -12.82
CA LYS A 34 -0.19 3.97 -14.12
C LYS A 34 -1.22 4.94 -14.68
N ARG A 35 -2.51 4.73 -14.40
CA ARG A 35 -3.59 5.63 -14.87
C ARG A 35 -3.51 7.02 -14.26
N TYR A 36 -2.87 7.15 -13.11
CA TYR A 36 -2.71 8.39 -12.37
C TYR A 36 -1.24 8.82 -12.27
N ASP A 37 -0.35 8.27 -13.11
CA ASP A 37 1.08 8.55 -13.07
C ASP A 37 1.43 10.02 -13.35
N PHE A 38 0.50 10.79 -13.91
CA PHE A 38 0.64 12.21 -14.16
C PHE A 38 0.61 13.02 -12.84
N ILE A 39 0.02 12.47 -11.77
CA ILE A 39 -0.05 13.05 -10.43
C ILE A 39 1.25 12.75 -9.68
N HIS A 40 1.91 13.79 -9.15
CA HIS A 40 3.23 13.63 -8.51
C HIS A 40 3.15 12.74 -7.26
N GLU A 41 2.14 12.96 -6.45
CA GLU A 41 1.84 12.29 -5.19
C GLU A 41 1.62 10.79 -5.42
N VAL A 42 0.91 10.43 -6.50
CA VAL A 42 0.74 9.03 -6.91
C VAL A 42 2.07 8.40 -7.30
N ARG A 43 2.95 9.11 -8.03
CA ARG A 43 4.29 8.58 -8.37
C ARG A 43 5.15 8.37 -7.12
N VAL A 44 5.08 9.29 -6.16
CA VAL A 44 5.77 9.16 -4.87
C VAL A 44 5.26 7.93 -4.13
N LEU A 45 3.94 7.75 -4.06
CA LEU A 45 3.32 6.60 -3.42
C LEU A 45 3.72 5.28 -4.09
N ALA A 46 3.68 5.19 -5.42
CA ALA A 46 4.11 4.00 -6.17
C ALA A 46 5.57 3.64 -5.87
N THR A 47 6.42 4.67 -5.75
CA THR A 47 7.84 4.52 -5.45
C THR A 47 8.03 4.01 -4.03
N LEU A 48 7.32 4.59 -3.05
CA LEU A 48 7.32 4.11 -1.67
C LEU A 48 6.84 2.66 -1.59
N MET A 49 5.81 2.28 -2.35
CA MET A 49 5.33 0.90 -2.45
C MET A 49 6.42 -0.08 -2.88
N LYS A 50 7.09 0.26 -3.98
CA LYS A 50 8.18 -0.53 -4.53
C LYS A 50 9.38 -0.64 -3.59
N LEU A 51 9.66 0.39 -2.79
CA LEU A 51 10.74 0.36 -1.80
C LEU A 51 10.44 -0.58 -0.61
N ASN A 52 9.17 -0.79 -0.28
CA ASN A 52 8.75 -1.71 0.78
C ASN A 52 8.32 -3.09 0.25
N GLU A 53 8.61 -3.38 -1.03
CA GLU A 53 8.40 -4.69 -1.62
C GLU A 53 9.42 -5.69 -1.06
N VAL A 54 8.90 -6.76 -0.49
CA VAL A 54 9.66 -7.85 0.16
C VAL A 54 9.24 -9.19 -0.44
N GLU A 55 10.12 -10.17 -0.33
CA GLU A 55 9.80 -11.55 -0.66
C GLU A 55 9.51 -12.31 0.64
N PHE A 56 8.30 -12.85 0.75
CA PHE A 56 7.88 -13.70 1.86
C PHE A 56 7.35 -15.03 1.29
N GLU A 57 7.90 -16.16 1.75
CA GLU A 57 7.53 -17.51 1.30
C GLU A 57 7.55 -17.70 -0.24
N GLY A 58 8.47 -17.00 -0.93
CA GLY A 58 8.61 -17.07 -2.39
C GLY A 58 7.59 -16.22 -3.16
N GLN A 59 6.80 -15.39 -2.46
CA GLN A 59 5.87 -14.46 -3.05
C GLN A 59 6.31 -13.01 -2.79
N PRO A 60 6.18 -12.12 -3.79
CA PRO A 60 6.33 -10.68 -3.56
C PRO A 60 5.15 -10.18 -2.74
N VAL A 61 5.44 -9.36 -1.73
CA VAL A 61 4.48 -8.72 -0.84
C VAL A 61 4.92 -7.28 -0.60
N VAL A 62 3.97 -6.35 -0.49
CA VAL A 62 4.24 -4.97 -0.08
C VAL A 62 3.64 -4.78 1.31
N ILE A 63 4.49 -4.43 2.28
CA ILE A 63 4.05 -4.19 3.66
C ILE A 63 3.93 -2.68 3.87
N PHE A 64 2.71 -2.21 4.14
CA PHE A 64 2.45 -0.82 4.54
C PHE A 64 1.64 -0.77 5.83
N ASP A 65 2.03 0.20 6.65
CA ASP A 65 1.22 0.67 7.77
C ASP A 65 0.04 1.46 7.19
N THR A 66 -1.15 0.85 7.24
CA THR A 66 -2.42 1.43 6.77
C THR A 66 -2.70 2.81 7.39
N PRO A 67 -2.63 3.00 8.73
CA PRO A 67 -2.70 4.32 9.34
C PRO A 67 -1.72 5.33 8.75
N ARG A 68 -0.46 4.95 8.56
CA ARG A 68 0.56 5.83 8.00
C ARG A 68 0.30 6.17 6.53
N LEU A 69 -0.22 5.23 5.76
CA LEU A 69 -0.63 5.42 4.37
C LEU A 69 -1.84 6.37 4.27
N LYS A 70 -2.82 6.20 5.15
CA LYS A 70 -4.00 7.08 5.25
C LYS A 70 -3.60 8.50 5.66
N GLN A 71 -2.69 8.64 6.63
CA GLN A 71 -2.16 9.93 7.03
C GLN A 71 -1.40 10.62 5.89
N ALA A 72 -0.52 9.89 5.19
CA ALA A 72 0.20 10.41 4.03
C ALA A 72 -0.77 10.86 2.91
N TYR A 73 -1.84 10.10 2.67
CA TYR A 73 -2.89 10.47 1.73
C TYR A 73 -3.60 11.78 2.15
N ILE A 74 -3.95 11.94 3.43
CA ILE A 74 -4.55 13.18 3.95
C ILE A 74 -3.60 14.37 3.80
N GLU A 75 -2.31 14.17 4.11
CA GLU A 75 -1.26 15.19 3.97
C GLU A 75 -1.02 15.61 2.52
N MET A 76 -1.29 14.72 1.56
CA MET A 76 -1.23 15.00 0.12
C MET A 76 -2.41 15.90 -0.36
N GLY A 77 -3.47 16.07 0.44
CA GLY A 77 -4.60 16.96 0.16
C GLY A 77 -5.47 16.53 -1.04
N GLU A 78 -6.15 17.48 -1.69
CA GLU A 78 -7.05 17.23 -2.83
C GLU A 78 -6.35 16.80 -4.14
N GLN A 79 -5.05 16.51 -4.12
CA GLN A 79 -4.30 16.18 -5.33
C GLN A 79 -4.54 14.76 -5.84
N ILE A 80 -5.01 13.86 -4.96
CA ILE A 80 -5.29 12.47 -5.32
C ILE A 80 -6.81 12.26 -5.46
N PRO A 81 -7.29 11.67 -6.57
CA PRO A 81 -8.71 11.38 -6.77
C PRO A 81 -9.28 10.43 -5.71
N GLU A 82 -10.53 10.63 -5.32
CA GLU A 82 -11.22 9.78 -4.34
C GLU A 82 -11.26 8.30 -4.75
N GLU A 83 -11.42 8.01 -6.05
CA GLU A 83 -11.38 6.65 -6.61
C GLU A 83 -10.07 5.93 -6.29
N PHE A 84 -8.97 6.67 -6.16
CA PHE A 84 -7.66 6.13 -5.84
C PHE A 84 -7.54 5.78 -4.35
N ALA A 85 -8.15 6.59 -3.47
CA ALA A 85 -8.29 6.24 -2.06
C ALA A 85 -9.19 5.01 -1.89
N GLN A 86 -10.30 4.96 -2.62
CA GLN A 86 -11.19 3.79 -2.59
C GLN A 86 -10.46 2.54 -3.03
N PHE A 87 -9.68 2.58 -4.12
CA PHE A 87 -8.87 1.43 -4.56
C PHE A 87 -7.81 1.02 -3.53
N LEU A 88 -7.11 1.98 -2.94
CA LEU A 88 -6.11 1.69 -1.91
C LEU A 88 -6.75 1.11 -0.65
N PHE A 89 -7.78 1.74 -0.11
CA PHE A 89 -8.32 1.36 1.18
C PHE A 89 -9.50 0.38 1.10
N HIS A 90 -9.78 -0.19 -0.08
CA HIS A 90 -10.89 -1.12 -0.28
C HIS A 90 -10.76 -2.37 0.61
N GLY A 91 -11.76 -2.62 1.46
CA GLY A 91 -11.80 -3.80 2.32
C GLY A 91 -10.98 -3.70 3.61
N LEU A 92 -10.38 -2.54 3.89
CA LEU A 92 -9.91 -2.18 5.23
C LEU A 92 -11.13 -1.67 5.99
N ASP A 93 -11.57 -2.41 7.00
CA ASP A 93 -12.79 -2.10 7.77
C ASP A 93 -12.73 -0.64 8.28
N ASP A 94 -13.75 0.18 7.96
CA ASP A 94 -13.94 1.58 8.39
C ASP A 94 -14.11 1.74 9.91
N SER A 95 -13.72 0.74 10.71
CA SER A 95 -13.89 0.68 12.16
C SER A 95 -12.94 1.57 12.97
N GLN A 96 -12.19 2.47 12.33
CA GLN A 96 -11.59 3.62 13.02
C GLN A 96 -12.34 4.88 12.63
N ASP A 97 -13.35 5.14 13.45
CA ASP A 97 -14.21 6.30 13.50
C ASP A 97 -13.49 7.59 13.08
N PHE A 98 -14.11 8.30 12.14
CA PHE A 98 -13.89 9.71 11.95
C PHE A 98 -14.52 10.45 13.14
N ALA A 99 -13.70 10.76 14.16
CA ALA A 99 -14.05 11.69 15.24
C ALA A 99 -12.89 12.64 15.51
#